data_AF-A0A938BJ45-F1
#
_entry.id   AF-A0A938BJ45-F1
#
_cell.length_a   1.000
_cell.length_b   1.000
_cell.length_c   1.000
_cell.angle_alpha   90.00
_cell.angle_beta   90.00
_cell.angle_gamma   90.00
#
_symmetry.space_group_name_H-M   'P 1'
#
loop_
_entity.id
_entity.type
_entity.pdbx_description
1 polymer ?
#
loop_
_entity_poly.entity_id
_entity_poly.type
_entity_poly.pdbx_seq_one_letter_code
_entity_poly.pdbx_strand_id
1 'polypeptide(L)'
;MGCAAQVKSINASGSYYLANLSVGPIEAATTIYDGFLRVTQSRKRTGDQDIVTQTTYSRMSQPDSLFGAVGRQESYVYAGFGSGQASGKVTTTSYFNDPLGRAKQVIPPGNTSAHAIRSRYGNAGTMGSVPIRFTTTVDENGVIVTQYHDALGHLIKTVADSGNGTFKNATTTFTYDAMDQVTETATPLKNAGTATGDVSKYWYDTHGRQVKKYQPDADTTRYKYDKLGRLPFSQDAVQSDSSRVTFLVYDVFGRITRIGEVAATFSTLDPDASQSFDTNDA
;
A
#
# COMPACT_ATOMS: atom_id res chain seq x y z
N MET A 1 32.83 -31.57 -15.95
CA MET A 1 33.62 -31.74 -14.71
C MET A 1 32.75 -31.28 -13.55
N GLY A 2 32.59 -32.15 -12.55
CA GLY A 2 31.42 -32.18 -11.66
C GLY A 2 31.24 -30.96 -10.77
N CYS A 3 30.00 -30.48 -10.68
CA CYS A 3 29.53 -29.60 -9.62
C CYS A 3 29.35 -30.45 -8.36
N ALA A 4 30.29 -30.38 -7.43
CA ALA A 4 30.16 -30.99 -6.12
C ALA A 4 29.64 -29.93 -5.14
N ALA A 5 28.38 -30.03 -4.75
CA ALA A 5 27.86 -29.32 -3.58
C ALA A 5 28.54 -29.92 -2.34
N GLN A 6 29.45 -29.18 -1.71
CA GLN A 6 30.01 -29.56 -0.42
C GLN A 6 29.17 -28.99 0.71
N VAL A 7 28.49 -29.87 1.45
CA VAL A 7 27.89 -29.54 2.75
C VAL A 7 29.03 -29.34 3.74
N LYS A 8 29.32 -28.08 4.09
CA LYS A 8 30.37 -27.77 5.05
C LYS A 8 29.77 -27.63 6.45
N SER A 9 29.91 -28.72 7.20
CA SER A 9 29.74 -28.88 8.65
C SER A 9 28.33 -28.76 9.26
N ILE A 10 28.06 -29.71 10.14
CA ILE A 10 26.93 -29.76 11.07
C ILE A 10 27.35 -28.99 12.32
N ASN A 11 26.63 -27.94 12.71
CA ASN A 11 26.70 -27.45 14.09
C ASN A 11 25.74 -28.27 14.97
N ALA A 12 26.02 -28.37 16.27
CA ALA A 12 25.25 -29.17 17.23
C ALA A 12 23.77 -28.73 17.40
N SER A 13 23.32 -27.71 16.66
CA SER A 13 21.95 -27.17 16.64
C SER A 13 21.19 -27.46 15.33
N GLY A 14 21.74 -28.24 14.40
CA GLY A 14 21.00 -28.74 13.23
C GLY A 14 20.68 -27.70 12.14
N SER A 15 21.45 -26.60 12.04
CA SER A 15 21.27 -25.62 10.96
C SER A 15 22.00 -26.05 9.69
N TYR A 16 21.30 -26.04 8.54
CA TYR A 16 21.86 -26.35 7.23
C TYR A 16 22.43 -25.08 6.57
N TYR A 17 23.70 -25.11 6.15
CA TYR A 17 24.32 -24.05 5.35
C TYR A 17 24.34 -24.45 3.87
N LEU A 18 23.66 -23.69 3.02
CA LEU A 18 23.84 -23.74 1.57
C LEU A 18 24.70 -22.55 1.15
N ALA A 19 26.00 -22.80 0.92
CA ALA A 19 26.90 -21.80 0.34
C ALA A 19 27.10 -22.13 -1.14
N ASN A 20 26.53 -21.32 -2.03
CA ASN A 20 26.90 -21.35 -3.45
C ASN A 20 28.23 -20.62 -3.62
N LEU A 21 29.31 -21.37 -3.86
CA LEU A 21 30.62 -20.81 -4.20
C LEU A 21 30.61 -20.45 -5.69
N SER A 22 30.49 -19.16 -6.02
CA SER A 22 30.66 -18.65 -7.39
C SER A 22 31.98 -17.89 -7.49
N VAL A 23 32.81 -18.24 -8.48
CA VAL A 23 34.10 -17.59 -8.78
C VAL A 23 33.87 -16.61 -9.95
N GLY A 24 33.73 -15.32 -9.65
CA GLY A 24 33.59 -14.22 -10.62
C GLY A 24 33.23 -12.89 -9.93
N PRO A 25 33.28 -11.72 -10.61
CA PRO A 25 32.89 -10.41 -10.06
C PRO A 25 31.37 -10.28 -9.99
N ILE A 26 30.73 -11.31 -9.45
CA ILE A 26 29.30 -11.44 -9.30
C ILE A 26 29.02 -10.94 -7.89
N GLU A 27 28.08 -9.99 -7.75
CA GLU A 27 27.56 -9.56 -6.46
C GLU A 27 27.14 -10.82 -5.67
N ALA A 28 28.00 -11.28 -4.77
CA ALA A 28 27.76 -12.50 -4.03
C ALA A 28 26.67 -12.20 -3.00
N ALA A 29 25.47 -12.72 -3.25
CA ALA A 29 24.37 -12.71 -2.30
C ALA A 29 24.33 -14.06 -1.57
N THR A 30 24.35 -14.04 -0.24
CA THR A 30 24.19 -15.23 0.60
C THR A 30 22.93 -15.07 1.44
N THR A 31 22.06 -16.08 1.45
CA THR A 31 20.86 -16.10 2.27
C THR A 31 20.91 -17.31 3.20
N ILE A 32 20.75 -17.07 4.50
CA ILE A 32 20.74 -18.10 5.54
C ILE A 32 19.30 -18.30 5.98
N TYR A 33 18.94 -19.58 6.14
CA TYR A 33 17.63 -20.01 6.59
C TYR A 33 17.74 -20.73 7.93
N ASP A 34 16.64 -20.76 8.69
CA ASP A 34 16.51 -21.65 9.85
C ASP A 34 15.96 -23.04 9.46
N GLY A 35 15.79 -23.92 10.46
CA GLY A 35 15.21 -25.26 10.28
C GLY A 35 13.76 -25.28 9.78
N PHE A 36 13.09 -24.12 9.72
CA PHE A 36 11.75 -23.95 9.14
C PHE A 36 11.80 -23.26 7.75
N LEU A 37 12.99 -23.15 7.14
CA LEU A 37 13.22 -22.51 5.85
C LEU A 37 12.83 -21.02 5.79
N ARG A 38 12.86 -20.33 6.93
CA ARG A 38 12.64 -18.88 6.99
C ARG A 38 13.98 -18.15 6.92
N VAL A 39 14.02 -16.99 6.26
CA VAL A 39 15.26 -16.22 6.06
C VAL A 39 15.70 -15.55 7.36
N THR A 40 16.77 -16.05 7.97
CA THR A 40 17.35 -15.46 9.18
C THR A 40 18.43 -14.44 8.88
N GLN A 41 19.10 -14.54 7.73
CA GLN A 41 20.10 -13.57 7.32
C GLN A 41 20.14 -13.46 5.79
N SER A 42 20.38 -12.25 5.29
CA SER A 42 20.79 -12.03 3.91
C SER A 42 22.02 -11.12 3.91
N ARG A 43 23.00 -11.44 3.08
CA ARG A 43 24.21 -10.66 2.88
C ARG A 43 24.34 -10.37 1.40
N LYS A 44 24.54 -9.11 1.05
CA LYS A 44 24.90 -8.68 -0.31
C LYS A 44 26.23 -7.95 -0.24
N ARG A 45 27.19 -8.38 -1.06
CA ARG A 45 28.43 -7.64 -1.28
C ARG A 45 28.22 -6.58 -2.36
N THR A 46 28.45 -5.32 -2.01
CA THR A 46 28.39 -4.17 -2.91
C THR A 46 29.76 -3.50 -2.89
N GLY A 47 30.60 -3.77 -3.90
CA GLY A 47 32.01 -3.35 -3.89
C GLY A 47 32.80 -4.00 -2.74
N ASP A 48 33.43 -3.16 -1.90
CA ASP A 48 34.18 -3.59 -0.71
C ASP A 48 33.32 -3.65 0.57
N GLN A 49 32.03 -3.34 0.48
CA GLN A 49 31.13 -3.36 1.63
C GLN A 49 30.18 -4.56 1.59
N ASP A 50 30.01 -5.19 2.75
CA ASP A 50 28.99 -6.20 2.98
C ASP A 50 27.79 -5.56 3.67
N ILE A 51 26.65 -5.57 2.98
CA ILE A 51 25.36 -5.21 3.55
C ILE A 51 24.75 -6.49 4.11
N VAL A 52 24.60 -6.55 5.43
CA VAL A 52 23.99 -7.70 6.12
C VAL A 52 22.67 -7.26 6.73
N THR A 53 21.62 -8.01 6.42
CA THR A 53 20.31 -7.90 7.06
C THR A 53 20.04 -9.18 7.84
N GLN A 54 19.64 -9.08 9.09
CA GLN A 54 19.32 -10.23 9.93
C GLN A 54 17.93 -10.10 10.53
N THR A 55 17.18 -11.21 10.52
CA THR A 55 15.84 -11.28 11.06
C THR A 55 15.80 -12.36 12.13
N THR A 56 15.27 -12.02 13.31
CA THR A 56 14.94 -13.01 14.32
C THR A 56 13.44 -13.25 14.32
N TYR A 57 13.04 -14.50 14.56
CA TYR A 57 11.65 -14.91 14.57
C TYR A 57 11.26 -15.49 15.94
N SER A 58 10.03 -15.22 16.32
CA SER A 58 9.38 -15.81 17.49
C SER A 58 9.13 -17.31 17.28
N ARG A 59 8.78 -18.00 18.37
CA ARG A 59 8.32 -19.40 18.32
C ARG A 59 7.08 -19.61 17.43
N MET A 60 6.34 -18.54 17.14
CA MET A 60 5.15 -18.56 16.26
C MET A 60 5.47 -18.14 14.82
N SER A 61 6.75 -18.08 14.44
CA SER A 61 7.20 -17.66 13.09
C SER A 61 6.90 -16.23 12.70
N GLN A 62 6.77 -15.34 13.69
CA GLN A 62 6.61 -13.91 13.46
C GLN A 62 7.95 -13.20 13.63
N PRO A 63 8.25 -12.15 12.86
CA PRO A 63 9.48 -11.39 13.07
C PRO A 63 9.44 -10.67 14.44
N ASP A 64 10.51 -10.83 15.21
CA ASP A 64 10.72 -10.17 16.51
C ASP A 64 11.67 -8.98 16.38
N SER A 65 12.71 -9.11 15.55
CA SER A 65 13.59 -7.99 15.20
C SER A 65 14.15 -8.12 13.80
N LEU A 66 14.33 -6.97 13.16
CA LEU A 66 15.01 -6.81 11.88
C LEU A 66 16.21 -5.89 12.07
N PHE A 67 17.39 -6.36 11.69
CA PHE A 67 18.64 -5.62 11.73
C PHE A 67 19.06 -5.29 10.30
N GLY A 68 19.26 -4.01 9.98
CA GLY A 68 19.82 -3.54 8.71
C GLY A 68 21.18 -2.85 8.90
N ALA A 69 21.94 -2.71 7.81
CA ALA A 69 23.18 -1.93 7.81
C ALA A 69 22.94 -0.58 7.11
N VAL A 70 22.91 0.52 7.87
CA VAL A 70 22.93 1.88 7.28
C VAL A 70 23.83 2.79 8.12
N GLY A 71 24.90 3.32 7.49
CA GLY A 71 25.96 4.18 8.03
C GLY A 71 25.68 5.14 9.20
N ARG A 72 26.70 5.22 10.06
CA ARG A 72 27.04 6.14 11.19
C ARG A 72 26.26 6.15 12.53
N GLN A 73 26.87 5.48 13.53
CA GLN A 73 26.82 5.60 15.01
C GLN A 73 25.46 5.35 15.73
N GLU A 74 25.27 4.45 16.71
CA GLU A 74 26.16 3.77 17.69
C GLU A 74 25.66 2.34 18.10
N SER A 75 26.62 1.42 18.37
CA SER A 75 26.66 0.21 19.26
C SER A 75 25.92 -1.14 18.96
N TYR A 76 26.62 -2.27 19.23
CA TYR A 76 26.50 -3.67 18.71
C TYR A 76 26.33 -4.77 19.79
N VAL A 77 26.00 -6.03 19.42
CA VAL A 77 26.70 -7.33 19.75
C VAL A 77 26.08 -8.53 18.99
N TYR A 78 26.90 -9.37 18.32
CA TYR A 78 26.66 -10.83 18.16
C TYR A 78 27.69 -11.57 19.01
N ALA A 79 27.24 -12.43 19.92
CA ALA A 79 28.12 -13.32 20.68
C ALA A 79 28.25 -14.66 19.95
N GLY A 80 29.48 -15.01 19.58
CA GLY A 80 29.86 -16.35 19.11
C GLY A 80 30.80 -16.33 17.92
N PHE A 81 32.08 -16.59 18.19
CA PHE A 81 33.25 -16.68 17.30
C PHE A 81 34.00 -15.38 16.97
N GLY A 82 35.13 -15.21 17.67
CA GLY A 82 36.21 -14.30 17.28
C GLY A 82 36.19 -12.97 18.04
N SER A 83 37.17 -12.81 18.92
CA SER A 83 37.51 -11.56 19.61
C SER A 83 38.05 -10.52 18.62
N GLY A 84 37.15 -9.90 17.85
CA GLY A 84 37.45 -8.80 16.94
C GLY A 84 36.25 -7.87 16.85
N GLN A 85 36.38 -6.66 17.37
CA GLN A 85 35.37 -5.60 17.32
C GLN A 85 35.03 -5.27 15.87
N ALA A 86 33.85 -5.70 15.39
CA ALA A 86 33.37 -5.39 14.06
C ALA A 86 32.63 -4.03 14.06
N SER A 87 33.13 -3.09 13.26
CA SER A 87 32.71 -1.69 13.15
C SER A 87 31.73 -1.44 11.98
N GLY A 88 30.58 -2.13 11.88
CA GLY A 88 29.46 -1.77 10.94
C GLY A 88 28.10 -1.40 11.58
N LYS A 89 27.64 -0.13 11.51
CA LYS A 89 26.46 0.36 12.27
C LYS A 89 25.20 -0.49 11.98
N VAL A 90 24.61 -1.04 13.04
CA VAL A 90 23.38 -1.82 12.96
C VAL A 90 22.18 -0.92 13.24
N THR A 91 21.26 -0.82 12.29
CA THR A 91 19.94 -0.23 12.51
C THR A 91 18.97 -1.33 12.89
N THR A 92 18.36 -1.23 14.07
CA THR A 92 17.42 -2.25 14.56
C THR A 92 15.99 -1.73 14.48
N THR A 93 15.10 -2.50 13.87
CA THR A 93 13.65 -2.36 14.05
C THR A 93 13.16 -3.50 14.92
N SER A 94 12.54 -3.16 16.04
CA SER A 94 12.02 -4.15 17.00
C SER A 94 10.51 -4.23 16.89
N TYR A 95 9.98 -5.46 16.82
CA TYR A 95 8.55 -5.74 16.72
C TYR A 95 8.09 -6.43 17.99
N PHE A 96 7.01 -5.93 18.59
CA PHE A 96 6.31 -6.59 19.68
C PHE A 96 4.90 -6.90 19.20
N ASN A 97 4.61 -8.18 19.04
CA ASN A 97 3.33 -8.66 18.51
C ASN A 97 2.32 -8.92 19.64
N ASP A 98 1.03 -8.85 19.30
CA ASP A 98 -0.06 -9.33 20.16
C ASP A 98 -0.13 -10.88 20.14
N PRO A 99 -0.95 -11.52 21.00
CA PRO A 99 -1.09 -12.98 21.01
C PRO A 99 -1.61 -13.59 19.70
N LEU A 100 -2.20 -12.77 18.82
CA LEU A 100 -2.69 -13.17 17.49
C LEU A 100 -1.63 -12.94 16.40
N GLY A 101 -0.44 -12.46 16.76
CA GLY A 101 0.68 -12.27 15.86
C GLY A 101 0.71 -10.96 15.09
N ARG A 102 -0.13 -10.00 15.47
CA ARG A 102 -0.19 -8.69 14.83
C ARG A 102 0.73 -7.72 15.55
N ALA A 103 1.42 -6.86 14.81
CA ALA A 103 2.34 -5.88 15.40
C ALA A 103 1.61 -4.90 16.32
N LYS A 104 1.82 -5.01 17.63
CA LYS A 104 1.26 -4.11 18.66
C LYS A 104 2.16 -2.90 18.86
N GLN A 105 3.47 -3.07 18.73
CA GLN A 105 4.44 -2.00 18.84
C GLN A 105 5.60 -2.25 17.87
N VAL A 106 6.00 -1.22 17.15
CA VAL A 106 7.17 -1.21 16.28
C VAL A 106 8.07 -0.08 16.74
N ILE A 107 9.33 -0.39 17.04
CA ILE A 107 10.35 0.60 17.37
C ILE A 107 11.22 0.76 16.13
N PRO A 108 11.13 1.90 15.40
CA PRO A 108 11.95 2.15 14.22
C PRO A 108 13.44 2.29 14.55
N PRO A 109 14.32 2.23 13.54
CA PRO A 109 15.75 2.44 13.72
C PRO A 109 16.10 3.76 14.41
N GLY A 110 16.95 3.70 15.43
CA GLY A 110 17.43 4.88 16.14
C GLY A 110 16.43 5.49 17.13
N ASN A 111 15.23 4.90 17.27
CA ASN A 111 14.22 5.33 18.22
C ASN A 111 14.22 4.48 19.50
N THR A 112 13.62 5.03 20.56
CA THR A 112 13.35 4.32 21.81
C THR A 112 11.87 3.95 21.91
N SER A 113 11.50 3.15 22.91
CA SER A 113 10.09 2.79 23.17
C SER A 113 9.15 4.00 23.33
N ALA A 114 9.68 5.18 23.66
CA ALA A 114 8.90 6.42 23.74
C ALA A 114 8.34 6.84 22.37
N HIS A 115 9.15 6.71 21.30
CA HIS A 115 8.82 7.06 19.91
C HIS A 115 8.50 5.81 19.08
N ALA A 116 7.84 4.84 19.69
CA ALA A 116 7.41 3.62 19.01
C ALA A 116 6.06 3.84 18.32
N ILE A 117 5.91 3.29 17.12
CA ILE A 117 4.60 3.15 16.48
C ILE A 117 3.81 2.12 17.29
N ARG A 118 2.61 2.47 17.74
CA ARG A 118 1.76 1.60 18.56
C ARG A 118 0.44 1.32 17.87
N SER A 119 0.10 0.05 17.74
CA SER A 119 -1.16 -0.40 17.15
C SER A 119 -2.06 -1.05 18.19
N ARG A 120 -3.35 -0.73 18.13
CA ARG A 120 -4.41 -1.37 18.89
C ARG A 120 -5.44 -1.92 17.93
N TYR A 121 -5.88 -3.15 18.19
CA TYR A 121 -6.88 -3.84 17.39
C TYR A 121 -8.09 -4.19 18.26
N GLY A 122 -9.29 -4.14 17.70
CA GLY A 122 -10.49 -4.57 18.42
C GLY A 122 -11.73 -4.55 17.56
N ASN A 123 -12.88 -4.74 18.22
CA ASN A 123 -14.20 -4.60 17.59
C ASN A 123 -14.86 -3.31 18.10
N ALA A 124 -15.41 -2.51 17.19
CA ALA A 124 -16.06 -1.23 17.45
C ALA A 124 -17.58 -1.38 17.26
N GLY A 125 -18.21 -2.18 18.11
CA GLY A 125 -19.65 -2.43 18.06
C GLY A 125 -20.10 -3.07 16.74
N THR A 126 -21.31 -2.75 16.32
CA THR A 126 -21.93 -3.29 15.11
C THR A 126 -22.60 -2.19 14.27
N MET A 127 -22.55 -2.32 12.95
CA MET A 127 -23.46 -1.62 12.04
C MET A 127 -24.60 -2.58 11.72
N GLY A 128 -25.74 -2.39 12.38
CA GLY A 128 -26.80 -3.42 12.43
C GLY A 128 -26.31 -4.66 13.18
N SER A 129 -26.27 -5.81 12.51
CA SER A 129 -25.79 -7.09 13.06
C SER A 129 -24.35 -7.44 12.66
N VAL A 130 -23.69 -6.60 11.85
CA VAL A 130 -22.35 -6.87 11.32
C VAL A 130 -21.30 -6.26 12.25
N PRO A 131 -20.33 -7.04 12.77
CA PRO A 131 -19.29 -6.51 13.64
C PRO A 131 -18.34 -5.61 12.87
N ILE A 132 -18.05 -4.43 13.44
CA ILE A 132 -17.05 -3.52 12.90
C ILE A 132 -15.73 -3.81 13.58
N ARG A 133 -14.65 -3.95 12.81
CA ARG A 133 -13.29 -4.06 13.35
C ARG A 133 -12.62 -2.71 13.31
N PHE A 134 -11.80 -2.40 14.29
CA PHE A 134 -10.98 -1.19 14.25
C PHE A 134 -9.51 -1.49 14.49
N THR A 135 -8.67 -0.66 13.87
CA THR A 135 -7.24 -0.60 14.08
C THR A 135 -6.88 0.85 14.38
N THR A 136 -6.31 1.12 15.54
CA THR A 136 -5.76 2.43 15.90
C THR A 136 -4.25 2.36 15.89
N THR A 137 -3.59 3.22 15.12
CA THR A 137 -2.14 3.37 15.09
C THR A 137 -1.75 4.75 15.62
N VAL A 138 -0.77 4.80 16.50
CA VAL A 138 -0.10 6.03 16.94
C VAL A 138 1.30 6.01 16.34
N ASP A 139 1.65 7.02 15.56
CA ASP A 139 2.98 7.14 14.95
C ASP A 139 4.03 7.67 15.96
N GLU A 140 5.27 7.84 15.49
CA GLU A 140 6.38 8.35 16.31
C GLU A 140 6.20 9.80 16.74
N ASN A 141 5.38 10.57 16.01
CA ASN A 141 5.08 11.98 16.28
C ASN A 141 3.83 12.15 17.16
N GLY A 142 3.17 11.05 17.54
CA GLY A 142 1.94 11.07 18.33
C GLY A 142 0.66 11.28 17.52
N VAL A 143 0.73 11.28 16.19
CA VAL A 143 -0.45 11.29 15.30
C VAL A 143 -1.17 9.96 15.45
N ILE A 144 -2.47 10.04 15.67
CA ILE A 144 -3.35 8.90 15.88
C ILE A 144 -4.21 8.71 14.65
N VAL A 145 -4.20 7.53 14.06
CA VAL A 145 -5.09 7.15 12.96
C VAL A 145 -5.88 5.93 13.37
N THR A 146 -7.21 6.01 13.34
CA THR A 146 -8.11 4.88 13.58
C THR A 146 -8.88 4.55 12.32
N GLN A 147 -8.72 3.33 11.85
CA GLN A 147 -9.43 2.78 10.69
C GLN A 147 -10.49 1.78 11.16
N TYR A 148 -11.68 1.88 10.61
CA TYR A 148 -12.81 0.98 10.86
C TYR A 148 -13.12 0.20 9.61
N HIS A 149 -13.32 -1.10 9.77
CA HIS A 149 -13.59 -2.03 8.70
C HIS A 149 -14.89 -2.78 8.95
N ASP A 150 -15.63 -3.07 7.88
CA ASP A 150 -16.77 -3.97 7.93
C ASP A 150 -16.33 -5.45 8.12
N ALA A 151 -17.28 -6.38 8.11
CA ALA A 151 -16.96 -7.80 8.26
C ALA A 151 -16.31 -8.42 7.02
N LEU A 152 -16.47 -7.81 5.84
CA LEU A 152 -15.82 -8.22 4.60
C LEU A 152 -14.38 -7.68 4.51
N GLY A 153 -14.04 -6.69 5.35
CA GLY A 153 -12.72 -6.07 5.43
C GLY A 153 -12.63 -4.73 4.70
N HIS A 154 -13.75 -4.17 4.21
CA HIS A 154 -13.75 -2.86 3.56
C HIS A 154 -13.58 -1.73 4.57
N LEU A 155 -12.78 -0.73 4.22
CA LEU A 155 -12.53 0.46 5.05
C LEU A 155 -13.73 1.40 4.99
N ILE A 156 -14.56 1.42 6.04
CA ILE A 156 -15.78 2.25 6.08
C ILE A 156 -15.56 3.64 6.69
N LYS A 157 -14.52 3.79 7.52
CA LYS A 157 -14.24 5.04 8.22
C LYS A 157 -12.78 5.14 8.63
N THR A 158 -12.19 6.31 8.44
CA THR A 158 -10.86 6.67 8.97
C THR A 158 -11.00 7.92 9.83
N VAL A 159 -10.41 7.91 11.01
CA VAL A 159 -10.36 9.04 11.93
C VAL A 159 -8.90 9.36 12.20
N ALA A 160 -8.46 10.56 11.82
CA ALA A 160 -7.11 11.05 12.11
C ALA A 160 -7.15 12.14 13.20
N ASP A 161 -6.19 12.10 14.11
CA ASP A 161 -5.97 13.10 15.16
C ASP A 161 -4.48 13.42 15.23
N SER A 162 -4.12 14.70 15.28
CA SER A 162 -2.72 15.15 15.32
C SER A 162 -2.04 14.90 16.67
N GLY A 163 -2.77 14.42 17.69
CA GLY A 163 -2.25 14.12 19.03
C GLY A 163 -1.96 15.35 19.89
N ASN A 164 -1.67 16.49 19.26
CA ASN A 164 -1.39 17.79 19.89
C ASN A 164 -2.58 18.76 19.86
N GLY A 165 -3.72 18.35 19.27
CA GLY A 165 -4.96 19.12 19.24
C GLY A 165 -5.13 20.14 18.12
N THR A 166 -4.18 20.27 17.19
CA THR A 166 -4.34 21.09 15.97
C THR A 166 -5.43 20.53 15.03
N PHE A 167 -5.48 19.20 14.88
CA PHE A 167 -6.52 18.50 14.14
C PHE A 167 -7.07 17.39 15.02
N LYS A 168 -8.33 17.50 15.45
CA LYS A 168 -8.97 16.46 16.26
C LYS A 168 -10.06 15.76 15.47
N ASN A 169 -10.00 14.44 15.47
CA ASN A 169 -11.03 13.56 14.91
C ASN A 169 -11.44 13.87 13.46
N ALA A 170 -10.48 14.20 12.60
CA ALA A 170 -10.70 14.36 11.18
C ALA A 170 -11.21 13.03 10.59
N THR A 171 -12.50 12.98 10.32
CA THR A 171 -13.22 11.76 9.94
C THR A 171 -13.45 11.73 8.42
N THR A 172 -12.95 10.69 7.76
CA THR A 172 -13.29 10.32 6.38
C THR A 172 -14.18 9.09 6.40
N THR A 173 -15.26 9.06 5.62
CA THR A 173 -16.15 7.89 5.53
C THR A 173 -16.26 7.39 4.09
N PHE A 174 -16.46 6.09 3.95
CA PHE A 174 -16.64 5.41 2.67
C PHE A 174 -17.91 4.58 2.73
N THR A 175 -18.69 4.62 1.66
CA THR A 175 -19.86 3.74 1.48
C THR A 175 -19.63 2.84 0.28
N TYR A 176 -20.13 1.62 0.39
CA TYR A 176 -19.96 0.57 -0.62
C TYR A 176 -21.32 0.11 -1.12
N ASP A 177 -21.40 -0.27 -2.39
CA ASP A 177 -22.56 -1.01 -2.92
C ASP A 177 -22.45 -2.51 -2.62
N ALA A 178 -23.44 -3.28 -3.08
CA ALA A 178 -23.48 -4.73 -2.89
C ALA A 178 -22.43 -5.50 -3.73
N MET A 179 -21.71 -4.81 -4.62
CA MET A 179 -20.64 -5.35 -5.44
C MET A 179 -19.26 -4.91 -4.92
N ASP A 180 -19.21 -4.43 -3.67
CA ASP A 180 -18.01 -3.99 -2.95
C ASP A 180 -17.31 -2.76 -3.60
N GLN A 181 -18.07 -1.94 -4.32
CA GLN A 181 -17.55 -0.75 -5.01
C GLN A 181 -17.85 0.52 -4.21
N VAL A 182 -16.87 1.43 -4.10
CA VAL A 182 -17.02 2.68 -3.33
C VAL A 182 -18.00 3.61 -4.04
N THR A 183 -19.16 3.86 -3.45
CA THR A 183 -20.20 4.72 -4.02
C THR A 183 -20.11 6.16 -3.53
N GLU A 184 -19.67 6.38 -2.29
CA GLU A 184 -19.47 7.71 -1.74
C GLU A 184 -18.20 7.76 -0.89
N THR A 185 -17.55 8.92 -0.92
CA THR A 185 -16.45 9.25 -0.02
C THR A 185 -16.70 10.63 0.53
N ALA A 186 -16.80 10.74 1.86
CA ALA A 186 -16.93 12.02 2.52
C ALA A 186 -15.62 12.39 3.21
N THR A 187 -15.08 13.55 2.87
CA THR A 187 -13.86 14.10 3.49
C THR A 187 -14.16 14.66 4.89
N PRO A 188 -13.13 14.85 5.73
CA PRO A 188 -13.31 15.57 6.99
C PRO A 188 -13.63 17.04 6.71
N LEU A 189 -14.53 17.64 7.49
CA LEU A 189 -14.70 19.09 7.50
C LEU A 189 -13.37 19.79 7.86
N LYS A 190 -13.12 20.95 7.25
CA LYS A 190 -12.03 21.84 7.65
C LYS A 190 -12.15 22.34 9.11
N ASN A 191 -13.36 22.30 9.69
CA ASN A 191 -13.66 22.74 11.05
C ASN A 191 -14.36 21.64 11.85
N ALA A 192 -13.81 21.31 13.02
CA ALA A 192 -14.22 20.17 13.84
C ALA A 192 -15.64 20.33 14.43
N GLY A 193 -16.55 19.41 14.09
CA GLY A 193 -17.87 19.38 14.70
C GLY A 193 -18.89 18.50 13.98
N THR A 194 -18.75 17.17 14.11
CA THR A 194 -19.84 16.18 13.98
C THR A 194 -20.61 16.05 12.64
N ALA A 195 -20.21 16.71 11.55
CA ALA A 195 -20.78 16.47 10.22
C ALA A 195 -19.70 16.04 9.20
N THR A 196 -20.09 15.20 8.25
CA THR A 196 -19.28 14.79 7.09
C THR A 196 -18.99 16.00 6.19
N GLY A 197 -17.74 16.17 5.75
CA GLY A 197 -17.33 17.23 4.83
C GLY A 197 -17.72 16.95 3.38
N ASP A 198 -16.96 17.51 2.43
CA ASP A 198 -17.24 17.40 1.00
C ASP A 198 -17.41 15.94 0.57
N VAL A 199 -18.57 15.63 -0.03
CA VAL A 199 -18.97 14.29 -0.46
C VAL A 199 -18.73 14.13 -1.94
N SER A 200 -17.83 13.21 -2.30
CA SER A 200 -17.67 12.71 -3.66
C SER A 200 -18.55 11.48 -3.87
N LYS A 201 -19.18 11.36 -5.04
CA LYS A 201 -20.03 10.22 -5.39
C LYS A 201 -19.56 9.56 -6.67
N TYR A 202 -19.76 8.25 -6.75
CA TYR A 202 -19.29 7.40 -7.82
C TYR A 202 -20.40 6.46 -8.26
N TRP A 203 -20.49 6.24 -9.57
CA TRP A 203 -21.41 5.29 -10.17
C TRP A 203 -20.65 4.40 -11.14
N TYR A 204 -21.02 3.14 -11.16
CA TYR A 204 -20.37 2.11 -11.94
C TYR A 204 -21.36 1.39 -12.85
N ASP A 205 -20.84 0.78 -13.90
CA ASP A 205 -21.59 -0.17 -14.71
C ASP A 205 -21.54 -1.59 -14.11
N THR A 206 -22.22 -2.53 -14.78
CA THR A 206 -22.27 -3.95 -14.38
C THR A 206 -20.92 -4.66 -14.43
N HIS A 207 -19.91 -4.06 -15.09
CA HIS A 207 -18.54 -4.58 -15.16
C HIS A 207 -17.61 -3.92 -14.13
N GLY A 208 -18.14 -3.08 -13.24
CA GLY A 208 -17.38 -2.37 -12.22
C GLY A 208 -16.57 -1.17 -12.75
N ARG A 209 -16.88 -0.68 -13.95
CA ARG A 209 -16.21 0.49 -14.53
C ARG A 209 -16.96 1.75 -14.15
N GLN A 210 -16.24 2.78 -13.71
CA GLN A 210 -16.85 4.04 -13.26
C GLN A 210 -17.44 4.82 -14.45
N VAL A 211 -18.76 4.97 -14.49
CA VAL A 211 -19.50 5.68 -15.56
C VAL A 211 -19.80 7.14 -15.23
N LYS A 212 -19.82 7.48 -13.94
CA LYS A 212 -20.04 8.84 -13.46
C LYS A 212 -19.30 9.06 -12.16
N LYS A 213 -18.79 10.27 -11.98
CA LYS A 213 -18.22 10.75 -10.72
C LYS A 213 -18.72 12.17 -10.48
N TYR A 214 -19.01 12.48 -9.24
CA TYR A 214 -19.32 13.82 -8.78
C TYR A 214 -18.30 14.21 -7.72
N GLN A 215 -17.73 15.41 -7.84
CA GLN A 215 -16.84 15.98 -6.85
C GLN A 215 -17.32 17.40 -6.50
N PRO A 216 -17.27 17.83 -5.23
CA PRO A 216 -17.74 19.17 -4.86
C PRO A 216 -16.92 20.32 -5.48
N ASP A 217 -15.69 20.07 -5.89
CA ASP A 217 -14.78 21.04 -6.50
C ASP A 217 -14.84 21.08 -8.04
N ALA A 218 -15.02 19.93 -8.68
CA ALA A 218 -15.00 19.77 -10.14
C ALA A 218 -16.36 19.40 -10.76
N ASP A 219 -17.41 19.31 -9.93
CA ASP A 219 -18.75 18.82 -10.28
C ASP A 219 -18.70 17.44 -10.97
N THR A 220 -19.53 17.22 -11.98
CA THR A 220 -19.84 15.90 -12.51
C THR A 220 -18.99 15.59 -13.74
N THR A 221 -18.27 14.48 -13.70
CA THR A 221 -17.61 13.87 -14.85
C THR A 221 -18.33 12.59 -15.26
N ARG A 222 -18.51 12.38 -16.57
CA ARG A 222 -19.18 11.22 -17.16
C ARG A 222 -18.25 10.48 -18.11
N TYR A 223 -18.43 9.17 -18.18
CA TYR A 223 -17.61 8.25 -18.97
C TYR A 223 -18.51 7.28 -19.74
N LYS A 224 -18.20 7.01 -21.01
CA LYS A 224 -18.85 5.97 -21.80
C LYS A 224 -17.79 5.01 -22.31
N TYR A 225 -17.97 3.74 -21.97
CA TYR A 225 -17.09 2.67 -22.40
C TYR A 225 -17.71 1.87 -23.53
N ASP A 226 -16.86 1.38 -24.42
CA ASP A 226 -17.28 0.41 -25.43
C ASP A 226 -17.35 -1.02 -24.85
N LYS A 227 -17.84 -1.95 -25.66
CA LYS A 227 -17.91 -3.38 -25.32
C LYS A 227 -16.54 -4.03 -25.05
N LEU A 228 -15.47 -3.45 -25.57
CA LEU A 228 -14.09 -3.95 -25.40
C LEU A 228 -13.41 -3.42 -24.14
N GLY A 229 -14.06 -2.54 -23.36
CA GLY A 229 -13.45 -1.98 -22.15
C GLY A 229 -12.80 -0.62 -22.33
N ARG A 230 -12.78 -0.06 -23.55
CA ARG A 230 -12.07 1.18 -23.87
C ARG A 230 -12.97 2.39 -23.59
N LEU A 231 -12.36 3.56 -23.43
CA LEU A 231 -13.05 4.82 -23.08
C LEU A 231 -13.08 5.77 -24.29
N PRO A 232 -13.98 5.58 -25.27
CA PRO A 232 -14.07 6.47 -26.42
C PRO A 232 -14.57 7.87 -26.06
N PHE A 233 -15.33 8.04 -24.97
CA PHE A 233 -15.91 9.34 -24.61
C PHE A 233 -15.83 9.65 -23.12
N SER A 234 -15.44 10.89 -22.84
CA SER A 234 -15.55 11.49 -21.51
C SER A 234 -16.04 12.93 -21.60
N GLN A 235 -16.79 13.35 -20.59
CA GLN A 235 -17.28 14.72 -20.47
C GLN A 235 -17.14 15.18 -19.03
N ASP A 236 -16.38 16.24 -18.81
CA ASP A 236 -16.33 16.95 -17.53
C ASP A 236 -17.44 18.02 -17.42
N ALA A 237 -17.50 18.72 -16.30
CA ALA A 237 -18.51 19.73 -16.04
C ALA A 237 -18.42 20.92 -17.01
N VAL A 238 -17.20 21.41 -17.29
CA VAL A 238 -16.96 22.54 -18.20
C VAL A 238 -17.35 22.20 -19.63
N GLN A 239 -17.04 20.98 -20.06
CA GLN A 239 -17.45 20.42 -21.34
C GLN A 239 -18.97 20.23 -21.39
N SER A 240 -19.60 19.78 -20.29
CA SER A 240 -21.06 19.69 -20.21
C SER A 240 -21.75 21.04 -20.40
N ASP A 241 -21.22 22.11 -19.80
CA ASP A 241 -21.79 23.47 -19.90
C ASP A 241 -21.71 24.04 -21.32
N SER A 242 -20.67 23.68 -22.07
CA SER A 242 -20.45 24.11 -23.45
C SER A 242 -20.92 23.09 -24.50
N SER A 243 -21.60 22.02 -24.09
CA SER A 243 -22.02 20.90 -24.95
C SER A 243 -20.87 20.30 -25.77
N ARG A 244 -19.70 20.18 -25.15
CA ARG A 244 -18.50 19.55 -25.70
C ARG A 244 -18.26 18.20 -25.05
N VAL A 245 -17.48 17.37 -25.74
CA VAL A 245 -17.09 16.03 -25.31
C VAL A 245 -15.67 15.75 -25.78
N THR A 246 -14.86 15.14 -24.91
CA THR A 246 -13.57 14.56 -25.29
C THR A 246 -13.80 13.21 -25.95
N PHE A 247 -13.24 13.01 -27.13
CA PHE A 247 -13.28 11.72 -27.83
C PHE A 247 -11.89 11.11 -27.99
N LEU A 248 -11.84 9.78 -27.92
CA LEU A 248 -10.66 8.97 -28.21
C LEU A 248 -11.02 7.93 -29.27
N VAL A 249 -10.21 7.85 -30.32
CA VAL A 249 -10.33 6.83 -31.37
C VAL A 249 -9.21 5.83 -31.19
N TYR A 250 -9.56 4.55 -31.30
CA TYR A 250 -8.64 3.44 -31.13
C TYR A 250 -8.47 2.66 -32.43
N ASP A 251 -7.27 2.12 -32.66
CA ASP A 251 -7.08 1.11 -33.70
C ASP A 251 -7.51 -0.29 -33.25
N VAL A 252 -7.37 -1.27 -34.14
CA VAL A 252 -7.68 -2.69 -33.90
C VAL A 252 -6.84 -3.33 -32.81
N PHE A 253 -5.70 -2.74 -32.47
CA PHE A 253 -4.79 -3.21 -31.41
C PHE A 253 -5.02 -2.44 -30.09
N GLY A 254 -6.02 -1.57 -30.03
CA GLY A 254 -6.35 -0.80 -28.82
C GLY A 254 -5.44 0.40 -28.56
N ARG A 255 -4.62 0.81 -29.54
CA ARG A 255 -3.80 2.01 -29.43
C ARG A 255 -4.61 3.24 -29.82
N ILE A 256 -4.38 4.36 -29.14
CA ILE A 256 -5.02 5.63 -29.46
C ILE A 256 -4.46 6.16 -30.78
N THR A 257 -5.33 6.42 -31.76
CA THR A 257 -4.97 7.01 -33.04
C THR A 257 -5.36 8.48 -33.13
N ARG A 258 -6.40 8.90 -32.38
CA ARG A 258 -6.87 10.29 -32.35
C ARG A 258 -7.41 10.63 -30.97
N ILE A 259 -7.18 11.87 -30.56
CA ILE A 259 -7.77 12.49 -29.38
C ILE A 259 -8.20 13.91 -29.76
N GLY A 260 -9.32 14.37 -29.23
CA GLY A 260 -9.81 15.71 -29.47
C GLY A 260 -11.06 16.04 -28.68
N GLU A 261 -11.58 17.23 -28.91
CA GLU A 261 -12.82 17.71 -28.31
C GLU A 261 -13.78 18.14 -29.43
N VAL A 262 -15.06 17.77 -29.30
CA VAL A 262 -16.09 18.04 -30.31
C VAL A 262 -17.37 18.52 -29.63
N ALA A 263 -18.12 19.40 -30.31
CA ALA A 263 -19.46 19.77 -29.88
C ALA A 263 -20.41 18.59 -30.13
N ALA A 264 -20.91 17.98 -29.06
CA ALA A 264 -21.81 16.84 -29.12
C ALA A 264 -22.62 16.69 -27.83
N THR A 265 -23.81 16.12 -27.92
CA THR A 265 -24.62 15.78 -26.75
C THR A 265 -24.17 14.43 -26.16
N PHE A 266 -23.56 14.43 -24.98
CA PHE A 266 -22.99 13.22 -24.39
C PHE A 266 -23.99 12.06 -24.26
N SER A 267 -25.26 12.33 -23.96
CA SER A 267 -26.29 11.28 -23.78
C SER A 267 -26.56 10.50 -25.07
N THR A 268 -26.45 11.12 -26.25
CA THR A 268 -26.77 10.49 -27.54
C THR A 268 -25.60 9.71 -28.17
N LEU A 269 -24.37 9.89 -27.67
CA LEU A 269 -23.19 9.22 -28.21
C LEU A 269 -23.22 7.70 -27.97
N ASP A 270 -23.04 6.93 -29.03
CA ASP A 270 -22.83 5.49 -28.95
C ASP A 270 -21.32 5.18 -28.92
N PRO A 271 -20.78 4.57 -27.84
CA PRO A 271 -19.37 4.21 -27.73
C PRO A 271 -18.94 3.07 -28.67
N ASP A 272 -19.88 2.26 -29.17
CA ASP A 272 -19.59 1.14 -30.07
C ASP A 272 -19.68 1.51 -31.56
N ALA A 273 -20.23 2.68 -31.88
CA ALA A 273 -20.35 3.14 -33.26
C ALA A 273 -19.01 3.57 -33.85
N SER A 274 -18.81 3.36 -35.16
CA SER A 274 -17.66 3.92 -35.88
C SER A 274 -17.84 5.44 -36.03
N GLN A 275 -17.24 6.20 -35.13
CA GLN A 275 -17.46 7.65 -35.07
C GLN A 275 -16.38 8.37 -35.88
N SER A 276 -16.76 8.92 -37.04
CA SER A 276 -15.90 9.85 -37.79
C SER A 276 -16.22 11.28 -37.38
N PHE A 277 -15.51 11.79 -36.38
CA PHE A 277 -15.40 13.23 -36.15
C PHE A 277 -14.47 13.82 -37.22
N ASP A 278 -14.90 13.85 -38.48
CA ASP A 278 -14.22 14.60 -39.51
C ASP A 278 -14.52 16.09 -39.30
N THR A 279 -13.45 16.88 -39.26
CA THR A 279 -13.49 18.35 -39.06
C THR A 279 -13.99 19.05 -40.31
N ASN A 280 -15.24 18.81 -40.69
CA ASN A 280 -15.93 19.49 -41.80
C ASN A 280 -17.35 19.90 -41.41
N ASP A 281 -17.52 20.51 -40.23
CA ASP A 281 -18.60 21.47 -40.03
C ASP A 281 -17.98 22.79 -39.59
N ALA A 282 -18.33 23.81 -40.38
CA ALA A 282 -17.72 25.13 -40.49
C ALA A 282 -17.89 26.04 -39.25
#